data_AF-S4P973-F1
#
_entry.id   AF-S4P973-F1
#
_cell.length_a   1.000
_cell.length_b   1.000
_cell.length_c   1.000
_cell.angle_alpha   90.00
_cell.angle_beta   90.00
_cell.angle_gamma   90.00
#
_symmetry.space_group_name_H-M   'P 1'
#
loop_
_entity.id
_entity.type
_entity.pdbx_description
1 polymer ?
#
loop_
_entity_poly.entity_id
_entity_poly.type
_entity_poly.pdbx_seq_one_letter_code
_entity_poly.pdbx_strand_id
1 'polypeptide(L)'
;VDALFGEHTDLKEIEKTIYSEAEKCLKTLSDRLGESEYFFGNRPSSFDAIVFAYLAPLVKAPFSNATLANHVKGIANLSRFVARIGQKNFRSVTDDYNRVDSKKKSQGTQSEREAAHFPHQTRNKLLAAVFA
;
A
#
# COMPACT_ATOMS: atom_id res chain seq x y z
N VAL A 1 3.36 -25.57 -6.82
CA VAL A 1 3.30 -24.65 -7.98
C VAL A 1 2.90 -25.42 -9.22
N ASP A 2 3.53 -26.56 -9.50
CA ASP A 2 3.21 -27.41 -10.65
C ASP A 2 1.76 -27.92 -10.66
N ALA A 3 1.20 -28.26 -9.49
CA ALA A 3 -0.21 -28.66 -9.37
C ALA A 3 -1.23 -27.55 -9.71
N LEU A 4 -0.82 -26.28 -9.66
CA LEU A 4 -1.68 -25.12 -9.93
C LEU A 4 -1.41 -24.48 -11.30
N PHE A 5 -0.17 -24.56 -11.78
CA PHE A 5 0.29 -23.85 -12.96
C PHE A 5 0.87 -24.77 -14.05
N GLY A 6 0.88 -26.09 -13.84
CA GLY A 6 1.44 -27.08 -14.77
C GLY A 6 2.95 -27.29 -14.61
N GLU A 7 3.43 -28.45 -15.06
CA GLU A 7 4.87 -28.71 -15.20
C GLU A 7 5.46 -27.83 -16.32
N HIS A 8 6.70 -27.35 -16.13
CA HIS A 8 7.48 -26.53 -17.08
C HIS A 8 7.00 -25.08 -17.33
N THR A 9 6.09 -24.54 -16.54
CA THR A 9 5.68 -23.14 -16.67
C THR A 9 6.76 -22.19 -16.17
N ASP A 10 7.13 -21.19 -16.98
CA ASP A 10 8.12 -20.16 -16.61
C ASP A 10 7.64 -19.38 -15.37
N LEU A 11 8.50 -19.29 -14.36
CA LEU A 11 8.24 -18.56 -13.11
C LEU A 11 7.80 -17.11 -13.37
N LYS A 12 8.31 -16.46 -14.43
CA LYS A 12 7.90 -15.10 -14.80
C LYS A 12 6.45 -15.05 -15.28
N GLU A 13 6.01 -16.03 -16.05
CA GLU A 13 4.63 -16.13 -16.52
C GLU A 13 3.68 -16.48 -15.35
N ILE A 14 4.13 -17.33 -14.42
CA ILE A 14 3.40 -17.60 -13.17
C ILE A 14 3.23 -16.32 -12.36
N GLU A 15 4.31 -15.56 -12.14
CA GLU A 15 4.29 -14.31 -11.40
C GLU A 15 3.33 -13.29 -12.02
N LYS A 16 3.42 -13.08 -13.34
CA LYS A 16 2.52 -12.21 -14.09
C LYS A 16 1.06 -12.62 -13.96
N THR A 17 0.78 -13.93 -14.04
CA THR A 17 -0.58 -14.47 -13.90
C THR A 17 -1.12 -14.21 -12.49
N ILE A 18 -0.32 -14.49 -11.46
CA ILE A 18 -0.70 -14.27 -10.05
C ILE A 18 -1.02 -12.79 -9.80
N TYR A 19 -0.18 -11.86 -10.28
CA TYR A 19 -0.46 -10.43 -10.13
C TYR A 19 -1.73 -10.02 -10.88
N SER A 20 -1.91 -10.45 -12.12
CA SER A 20 -3.12 -10.16 -12.90
C SER A 20 -4.39 -10.64 -12.17
N GLU A 21 -4.41 -11.87 -11.66
CA GLU A 21 -5.56 -12.40 -10.94
C GLU A 21 -5.78 -11.68 -9.60
N ALA A 22 -4.71 -11.32 -8.89
CA ALA A 22 -4.81 -10.52 -7.67
C ALA A 22 -5.42 -9.13 -7.95
N GLU A 23 -4.99 -8.44 -9.01
CA GLU A 23 -5.54 -7.13 -9.40
C GLU A 23 -7.03 -7.22 -9.76
N LYS A 24 -7.44 -8.25 -10.52
CA LYS A 24 -8.86 -8.50 -10.82
C LYS A 24 -9.69 -8.76 -9.55
N CYS A 25 -9.14 -9.54 -8.61
CA CYS A 25 -9.79 -9.82 -7.33
C CYS A 25 -9.95 -8.52 -6.51
N LEU A 26 -8.91 -7.71 -6.41
CA LEU A 26 -8.95 -6.42 -5.72
C LEU A 26 -9.97 -5.47 -6.35
N LYS A 27 -10.03 -5.42 -7.68
CA LYS A 27 -11.04 -4.63 -8.39
C LYS A 27 -12.45 -5.11 -8.07
N THR A 28 -12.68 -6.42 -8.08
CA THR A 28 -13.98 -7.03 -7.73
C THR A 28 -14.38 -6.72 -6.28
N LEU A 29 -13.43 -6.78 -5.34
CA LEU A 29 -13.65 -6.40 -3.95
C LEU A 29 -13.99 -4.91 -3.83
N SER A 30 -13.28 -4.04 -4.55
CA SER A 30 -13.53 -2.60 -4.58
C SER A 30 -14.94 -2.29 -5.09
N ASP A 31 -15.33 -2.90 -6.21
CA ASP A 31 -16.65 -2.71 -6.81
C ASP A 31 -17.76 -3.23 -5.88
N ARG A 32 -17.53 -4.38 -5.21
CA ARG A 32 -18.48 -4.94 -4.26
C ARG A 32 -18.65 -4.09 -3.00
N LEU A 33 -17.56 -3.53 -2.48
CA LEU A 33 -17.61 -2.66 -1.31
C LEU A 33 -18.27 -1.33 -1.65
N GLY A 34 -17.96 -0.75 -2.80
CA GLY A 34 -18.43 0.57 -3.22
C GLY A 34 -18.12 1.62 -2.15
N GLU A 35 -19.17 2.35 -1.74
CA GLU A 35 -19.12 3.35 -0.66
C GLU A 35 -19.58 2.79 0.70
N SER A 36 -19.86 1.49 0.80
CA SER A 36 -20.35 0.86 2.02
C SER A 36 -19.26 0.74 3.08
N GLU A 37 -19.67 0.69 4.35
CA GLU A 37 -18.73 0.44 5.46
C GLU A 37 -18.28 -1.02 5.52
N TYR A 38 -19.14 -1.96 5.10
CA TYR A 38 -18.91 -3.40 5.11
C TYR A 38 -19.45 -4.04 3.81
N PHE A 39 -18.97 -5.23 3.46
CA PHE A 39 -19.26 -5.88 2.18
C PHE A 39 -20.72 -6.34 1.99
N PHE A 40 -21.45 -6.55 3.11
CA PHE A 40 -22.81 -7.09 3.10
C PHE A 40 -23.79 -6.20 3.89
N GLY A 41 -23.54 -4.89 3.96
CA GLY A 41 -24.45 -3.91 4.55
C GLY A 41 -23.80 -3.05 5.64
N ASN A 42 -24.53 -2.80 6.72
CA ASN A 42 -24.14 -1.88 7.78
C ASN A 42 -23.52 -2.56 9.02
N ARG A 43 -23.36 -3.88 9.00
CA ARG A 43 -22.75 -4.65 10.09
C ARG A 43 -21.54 -5.43 9.59
N PRO A 44 -20.47 -5.54 10.39
CA PRO A 44 -19.33 -6.38 10.05
C PRO A 44 -19.75 -7.84 9.96
N SER A 45 -19.18 -8.56 9.00
CA SER A 45 -19.31 -9.99 8.82
C SER A 45 -17.96 -10.69 8.92
N SER A 46 -17.98 -12.03 8.97
CA SER A 46 -16.75 -12.83 8.88
C SER A 46 -15.97 -12.56 7.59
N PHE A 47 -16.66 -12.22 6.50
CA PHE A 47 -16.01 -11.87 5.25
C PHE A 47 -15.20 -10.57 5.36
N ASP A 48 -15.72 -9.55 6.05
CA ASP A 48 -14.96 -8.32 6.30
C ASP A 48 -13.67 -8.60 7.08
N ALA A 49 -13.73 -9.50 8.07
CA ALA A 49 -12.56 -9.91 8.83
C ALA A 49 -11.52 -10.63 7.94
N ILE A 50 -11.97 -11.51 7.04
CA ILE A 50 -11.11 -12.21 6.08
C ILE A 50 -10.45 -11.21 5.14
N VAL A 51 -11.23 -10.34 4.50
CA VAL A 51 -10.68 -9.32 3.58
C VAL A 51 -9.69 -8.41 4.30
N PHE A 52 -10.02 -7.97 5.53
CA PHE A 52 -9.10 -7.17 6.34
C PHE A 52 -7.78 -7.91 6.63
N ALA A 53 -7.84 -9.19 6.99
CA ALA A 53 -6.65 -9.98 7.29
C ALA A 53 -5.67 -10.07 6.11
N TYR A 54 -6.18 -10.12 4.88
CA TYR A 54 -5.36 -10.10 3.66
C TYR A 54 -4.86 -8.70 3.29
N LEU A 55 -5.72 -7.68 3.36
CA LEU A 55 -5.37 -6.33 2.91
C LEU A 55 -4.49 -5.57 3.90
N ALA A 56 -4.68 -5.77 5.21
CA ALA A 56 -3.96 -5.00 6.23
C ALA A 56 -2.43 -5.18 6.14
N PRO A 57 -1.87 -6.40 5.97
CA PRO A 57 -0.45 -6.59 5.72
C PRO A 57 0.00 -5.85 4.45
N LEU A 58 -0.70 -6.01 3.33
CA LEU A 58 -0.35 -5.37 2.04
C LEU A 58 -0.30 -3.83 2.16
N VAL A 59 -1.17 -3.24 2.98
CA VAL A 59 -1.19 -1.80 3.20
C VAL A 59 -0.11 -1.36 4.19
N LYS A 60 0.12 -2.11 5.28
CA LYS A 60 0.88 -1.62 6.45
C LYS A 60 2.30 -2.16 6.56
N ALA A 61 2.56 -3.38 6.09
CA ALA A 61 3.85 -4.03 6.24
C ALA A 61 4.86 -3.56 5.17
N PRO A 62 6.15 -3.48 5.51
CA PRO A 62 7.19 -3.28 4.52
C PRO A 62 7.42 -4.58 3.72
N PHE A 63 7.29 -4.51 2.40
CA PHE A 63 7.66 -5.61 1.50
C PHE A 63 8.86 -5.21 0.66
N SER A 64 9.71 -6.18 0.33
CA SER A 64 10.80 -6.01 -0.64
C SER A 64 10.26 -5.72 -2.05
N ASN A 65 9.18 -6.40 -2.45
CA ASN A 65 8.42 -6.11 -3.65
C ASN A 65 7.11 -5.40 -3.27
N ALA A 66 7.02 -4.12 -3.65
CA ALA A 66 5.87 -3.27 -3.32
C ALA A 66 4.78 -3.23 -4.42
N THR A 67 4.88 -4.04 -5.48
CA THR A 67 3.98 -3.95 -6.66
C THR A 67 2.50 -4.09 -6.26
N LEU A 68 2.14 -5.22 -5.66
CA LEU A 68 0.76 -5.45 -5.21
C LEU A 68 0.35 -4.51 -4.06
N ALA A 69 1.27 -4.22 -3.14
CA ALA A 69 1.02 -3.28 -2.05
C ALA A 69 0.64 -1.88 -2.58
N ASN A 70 1.35 -1.40 -3.61
CA ASN A 70 1.07 -0.13 -4.26
C ASN A 70 -0.27 -0.15 -5.01
N HIS A 71 -0.60 -1.28 -5.66
CA HIS A 71 -1.89 -1.45 -6.31
C HIS A 71 -3.05 -1.33 -5.31
N VAL A 72 -2.99 -2.05 -4.18
CA VAL A 72 -3.99 -1.97 -3.10
C VAL A 72 -4.10 -0.54 -2.54
N LYS A 73 -2.96 0.13 -2.30
CA LYS A 73 -2.91 1.51 -1.81
C LYS A 73 -3.51 2.52 -2.80
N GLY A 74 -3.43 2.23 -4.10
CA GLY A 74 -4.08 3.01 -5.16
C GLY A 74 -5.60 2.90 -5.17
N ILE A 75 -6.16 1.84 -4.58
CA ILE A 75 -7.61 1.63 -4.48
C ILE A 75 -8.12 2.27 -3.18
N ALA A 76 -8.65 3.49 -3.30
CA ALA A 76 -8.98 4.34 -2.16
C ALA A 76 -10.01 3.74 -1.19
N ASN A 77 -11.08 3.10 -1.69
CA ASN A 77 -12.13 2.56 -0.82
C ASN A 77 -11.65 1.34 -0.01
N LEU A 78 -10.81 0.48 -0.59
CA LEU A 78 -10.16 -0.62 0.12
C LEU A 78 -9.15 -0.12 1.17
N SER A 79 -8.38 0.91 0.84
CA SER A 79 -7.47 1.55 1.81
C SER A 79 -8.24 2.16 2.99
N ARG A 80 -9.37 2.85 2.71
CA ARG A 80 -10.27 3.38 3.74
C ARG A 80 -10.90 2.25 4.58
N PHE A 81 -11.29 1.14 3.96
CA PHE A 81 -11.78 -0.04 4.66
C PHE A 81 -10.77 -0.57 5.66
N VAL A 82 -9.51 -0.77 5.25
CA VAL A 82 -8.43 -1.22 6.15
C VAL A 82 -8.21 -0.23 7.31
N ALA A 83 -8.19 1.06 7.02
CA ALA A 83 -8.04 2.09 8.05
C ALA A 83 -9.21 2.06 9.06
N ARG A 84 -10.45 1.97 8.58
CA ARG A 84 -11.67 1.94 9.39
C ARG A 84 -11.73 0.71 10.30
N ILE A 85 -11.54 -0.50 9.74
CA ILE A 85 -11.55 -1.74 10.53
C ILE A 85 -10.41 -1.76 11.56
N GLY A 86 -9.22 -1.28 11.16
CA GLY A 86 -8.07 -1.14 12.05
C GLY A 86 -8.36 -0.21 13.23
N GLN A 87 -8.87 0.99 12.97
CA GLN A 87 -9.18 1.95 14.01
C GLN A 87 -10.32 1.49 14.94
N LYS A 88 -11.37 0.87 14.39
CA LYS A 88 -12.54 0.44 15.17
C LYS A 88 -12.26 -0.76 16.08
N ASN A 89 -11.44 -1.71 15.64
CA ASN A 89 -11.23 -2.98 16.36
C ASN A 89 -9.82 -3.14 16.95
N PHE A 90 -8.83 -2.41 16.44
CA PHE A 90 -7.41 -2.53 16.80
C PHE A 90 -6.79 -1.15 17.06
N ARG A 91 -7.52 -0.28 17.77
CA ARG A 91 -7.14 1.13 17.96
C ARG A 91 -5.71 1.32 18.46
N SER A 92 -5.34 0.67 19.58
CA SER A 92 -3.99 0.80 20.14
C SER A 92 -2.91 0.44 19.12
N VAL A 93 -3.07 -0.70 18.45
CA VAL A 93 -2.12 -1.20 17.45
C VAL A 93 -2.03 -0.23 16.26
N THR A 94 -3.16 0.32 15.82
CA THR A 94 -3.21 1.24 14.69
C THR A 94 -2.58 2.59 15.02
N ASP A 95 -2.82 3.10 16.23
CA ASP A 95 -2.24 4.37 16.69
C ASP A 95 -0.72 4.26 16.83
N ASP A 96 -0.22 3.15 17.37
CA ASP A 96 1.22 2.89 17.47
C ASP A 96 1.87 2.76 16.10
N TYR A 97 1.25 2.04 15.17
CA TYR A 97 1.70 1.97 13.78
C TYR A 97 1.80 3.36 13.13
N ASN A 98 0.75 4.17 13.25
CA ASN A 98 0.71 5.52 12.67
C ASN A 98 1.77 6.45 13.27
N ARG A 99 2.04 6.34 14.57
CA ARG A 99 3.13 7.08 15.25
C ARG A 99 4.52 6.71 14.70
N VAL A 100 4.75 5.43 14.43
CA VAL A 100 6.03 4.96 13.87
C VAL A 100 6.16 5.36 12.39
N ASP A 101 5.10 5.22 11.60
CA ASP A 101 5.10 5.57 10.17
C ASP A 101 5.33 7.07 9.94
N SER A 102 4.66 7.93 10.73
CA SER A 102 4.83 9.38 10.67
C SER A 102 6.25 9.81 11.00
N LYS A 103 6.87 9.23 12.03
CA LYS A 103 8.29 9.49 12.38
C LYS A 103 9.25 9.10 11.26
N LYS A 104 9.03 7.95 10.60
CA LYS A 104 9.86 7.51 9.46
C LYS A 104 9.76 8.48 8.29
N LYS A 105 8.55 8.94 7.95
CA LYS A 105 8.34 9.91 6.87
C LYS A 105 9.01 11.25 7.15
N SER A 106 8.94 11.76 8.38
CA SER A 106 9.58 13.03 8.76
C SER A 106 11.11 12.94 8.81
N GLN A 107 11.67 11.80 9.21
CA GLN A 107 13.12 11.59 9.19
C GLN A 107 13.69 11.43 7.77
N GLY A 108 12.98 10.77 6.86
CA GLY A 108 13.40 10.66 5.45
C GLY A 108 13.49 12.01 4.75
N THR A 109 12.53 12.92 5.00
CA THR A 109 12.54 14.27 4.44
C THR A 109 13.58 15.19 5.08
N GLN A 110 13.96 14.97 6.35
CA GLN A 110 15.01 15.76 6.99
C GLN A 110 16.41 15.33 6.52
N SER A 111 16.68 14.02 6.41
CA SER A 111 17.93 13.48 5.86
C SER A 111 18.18 13.92 4.41
N GLU A 112 17.15 13.91 3.55
CA GLU A 112 17.24 14.43 2.19
C GLU A 112 17.45 15.96 2.14
N ARG A 113 16.89 16.72 3.08
CA ARG A 113 17.10 18.18 3.20
C ARG A 113 18.49 18.53 3.73
N GLU A 114 19.03 17.75 4.67
CA GLU A 114 20.41 17.86 5.17
C GLU A 114 21.42 17.44 4.09
N ALA A 115 21.14 16.37 3.33
CA ALA A 115 21.92 15.98 2.16
C ALA A 115 21.80 16.99 0.99
N ALA A 116 20.71 17.77 0.90
CA ALA A 116 20.60 18.91 -0.01
C ALA A 116 21.32 20.18 0.49
N HIS A 117 21.91 20.14 1.68
CA HIS A 117 22.73 21.21 2.26
C HIS A 117 24.23 20.97 2.01
N PHE A 118 24.62 20.70 0.77
CA PHE A 118 26.03 20.76 0.35
C PHE A 118 26.51 22.23 0.25
N PRO A 119 27.78 22.54 0.56
CA PRO A 119 28.32 23.89 0.83
C PRO A 119 28.40 24.85 -0.39
N HIS A 120 27.73 24.57 -1.50
CA HIS A 120 27.77 25.37 -2.74
C HIS A 120 26.39 25.83 -3.23
N GLN A 121 25.42 26.00 -2.34
CA GLN A 121 24.04 26.39 -2.68
C GLN A 121 23.90 27.69 -3.50
N THR A 122 24.89 28.58 -3.49
CA THR A 122 24.87 29.82 -4.28
C THR A 122 25.15 29.61 -5.78
N ARG A 123 25.93 28.58 -6.16
CA ARG A 123 26.24 28.31 -7.58
C ARG A 123 25.06 27.70 -8.35
N ASN A 124 24.30 26.79 -7.73
CA ASN A 124 23.20 26.12 -8.40
C ASN A 124 21.98 27.04 -8.62
N LYS A 125 21.79 28.06 -7.77
CA LYS A 125 20.75 29.10 -7.99
C LYS A 125 21.02 29.95 -9.24
N LEU A 126 22.29 30.22 -9.55
CA LEU A 126 22.70 31.02 -10.69
C LEU A 126 22.56 30.25 -12.01
N LEU A 127 22.89 28.95 -12.00
CA LEU A 127 22.64 28.06 -13.13
C LEU A 127 21.13 27.91 -13.43
N ALA A 128 20.30 27.74 -12.40
CA ALA A 128 18.85 27.60 -12.58
C ALA A 128 18.18 28.86 -13.17
N ALA A 129 18.76 30.06 -12.96
CA ALA A 129 18.25 31.30 -13.53
C ALA A 129 18.74 31.55 -14.98
N VAL A 130 19.82 30.89 -15.40
CA VAL A 130 20.39 31.03 -16.76
C VAL A 130 19.80 30.00 -17.74
N PHE A 131 19.28 28.87 -17.23
CA PHE A 131 18.72 27.78 -18.04
C PHE A 131 17.22 27.56 -17.85
N ALA A 132 16.49 28.53 -17.27
CA ALA A 132 15.03 28.53 -17.23
C ALA A 132 14.43 28.89 -18.61
#